data_AF-A0A8T1VA11-F1
#
_entry.id   AF-A0A8T1VA11-F1
#
_cell.length_a   1.000
_cell.length_b   1.000
_cell.length_c   1.000
_cell.angle_alpha   90.00
_cell.angle_beta   90.00
_cell.angle_gamma   90.00
#
_symmetry.space_group_name_H-M   'P 1'
#
loop_
_entity.id
_entity.type
_entity.pdbx_description
1 polymer ?
#
loop_
_entity_poly.entity_id
_entity_poly.type
_entity_poly.pdbx_seq_one_letter_code
_entity_poly.pdbx_strand_id
1 'polypeptide(L)'
;MRKDERALQEKYGGNLAAQQLAATQCQSFSVADQVQCLEVSPPQASTGDGRESAEIRARHAQMEADFVQLNTTIAKERYDKVAHFERKMNAQTYQHEAQIRTYDEKELASAEDKVQVLANNEAKMKQEKSELQERHREICDKLQRRDRELDGRALQLTQAEDRLKLFGKQLSEKESEFSSQSQRVDHQLDAQKSKNSGHSQELVEQAQQNKKVLRDRGMSTMYKKREFIMKKMASSFGQDMVRLGEFKLVLKEFWDTWNVLVHDSTGRFVETMNHARFAAVCTKIMSTLDDVQRSIRSV
;
A
#
# COMPACT_ATOMS: atom_id res chain seq x y z
N MET A 1 11.86 -21.15 -27.53
CA MET A 1 11.09 -22.43 -27.52
C MET A 1 11.09 -23.07 -28.90
N ARG A 2 10.20 -22.74 -29.86
CA ARG A 2 10.18 -23.45 -31.17
C ARG A 2 11.37 -23.21 -32.12
N LYS A 3 12.12 -22.11 -31.96
CA LYS A 3 13.30 -21.83 -32.80
C LYS A 3 14.57 -22.53 -32.30
N ASP A 4 14.64 -22.80 -31.00
CA ASP A 4 15.84 -23.35 -30.36
C ASP A 4 15.89 -24.88 -30.47
N GLU A 5 14.73 -25.56 -30.43
CA GLU A 5 14.62 -27.00 -30.71
C GLU A 5 15.06 -27.36 -32.13
N ARG A 6 14.70 -26.53 -33.12
CA ARG A 6 15.02 -26.80 -34.54
C ARG A 6 16.54 -26.66 -34.80
N ALA A 7 17.20 -25.73 -34.11
CA ALA A 7 18.65 -25.54 -34.18
C ALA A 7 19.44 -26.68 -33.51
N LEU A 8 18.91 -27.26 -32.42
CA LEU A 8 19.52 -28.44 -31.78
C LEU A 8 19.34 -29.71 -32.63
N GLN A 9 18.21 -29.86 -33.31
CA GLN A 9 17.93 -31.03 -34.15
C GLN A 9 18.78 -31.06 -35.43
N GLU A 10 19.07 -29.91 -36.05
CA GLU A 10 20.02 -29.81 -37.17
C GLU A 10 21.47 -30.08 -36.75
N LYS A 11 21.86 -29.66 -35.54
CA LYS A 11 23.26 -29.76 -35.07
C LYS A 11 23.62 -31.16 -34.55
N TYR A 12 22.66 -31.90 -34.01
CA TYR A 12 22.90 -33.22 -33.39
C TYR A 12 22.18 -34.39 -34.08
N GLY A 13 21.12 -34.16 -34.87
CA GLY A 13 20.38 -35.21 -35.56
C GLY A 13 21.15 -35.88 -36.71
N GLY A 14 22.03 -35.15 -37.40
CA GLY A 14 22.88 -35.70 -38.46
C GLY A 14 23.96 -36.67 -37.96
N ASN A 15 24.40 -36.50 -36.71
CA ASN A 15 25.51 -37.28 -36.15
C ASN A 15 25.07 -38.68 -35.70
N LEU A 16 23.82 -38.82 -35.24
CA LEU A 16 23.25 -40.10 -34.83
C LEU A 16 22.99 -41.03 -36.04
N ALA A 17 22.52 -40.46 -37.15
CA ALA A 17 22.33 -41.21 -38.41
C ALA A 17 23.68 -41.65 -39.02
N ALA A 18 24.72 -40.81 -38.94
CA ALA A 18 26.06 -41.15 -39.40
C ALA A 18 26.72 -42.24 -38.53
N GLN A 19 26.54 -42.20 -37.21
CA GLN A 19 27.02 -43.26 -36.30
C GLN A 19 26.29 -44.59 -36.50
N GLN A 20 24.97 -44.57 -36.76
CA GLN A 20 24.20 -45.79 -37.04
C GLN A 20 24.58 -46.42 -38.39
N LEU A 21 24.91 -45.62 -39.42
CA LEU A 21 25.43 -46.12 -40.69
C LEU A 21 26.85 -46.71 -40.56
N ALA A 22 27.72 -46.11 -39.75
CA ALA A 22 29.07 -46.63 -39.49
C ALA A 22 29.03 -47.96 -38.70
N ALA A 23 28.10 -48.09 -37.75
CA ALA A 23 27.90 -49.32 -36.98
C ALA A 23 27.35 -50.48 -37.84
N THR A 24 26.52 -50.19 -38.83
CA THR A 24 25.99 -51.22 -39.76
C THR A 24 27.00 -51.64 -40.83
N GLN A 25 27.93 -50.76 -41.22
CA GLN A 25 29.01 -51.13 -42.17
C GLN A 25 30.14 -51.95 -41.54
N CYS A 26 30.30 -51.95 -40.20
CA CYS A 26 31.32 -52.76 -39.52
C CYS A 26 30.87 -54.19 -39.17
N GLN A 27 29.61 -54.57 -39.39
CA GLN A 27 29.07 -55.88 -39.01
C GLN A 27 29.19 -56.98 -40.07
N SER A 28 29.86 -56.75 -41.21
CA SER A 28 29.88 -57.70 -42.34
C SER A 28 31.23 -58.37 -42.64
N PHE A 29 32.20 -58.38 -41.71
CA PHE A 29 33.44 -59.15 -41.89
C PHE A 29 33.57 -60.20 -40.81
N SER A 30 32.84 -61.30 -40.98
CA SER A 30 33.07 -62.53 -40.23
C SER A 30 34.43 -63.10 -40.63
N VAL A 31 35.36 -63.16 -39.67
CA VAL A 31 36.67 -63.81 -39.83
C VAL A 31 36.52 -65.31 -40.15
N ALA A 32 35.35 -65.91 -39.91
CA ALA A 32 35.07 -67.29 -40.29
C ALA A 32 35.17 -67.50 -41.81
N ASP A 33 34.90 -66.47 -42.63
CA ASP A 33 34.97 -66.58 -44.09
C ASP A 33 36.41 -66.46 -44.64
N GLN A 34 37.38 -66.00 -43.84
CA GLN A 34 38.80 -65.91 -44.27
C GLN A 34 39.64 -67.14 -43.88
N VAL A 35 39.19 -67.97 -42.94
CA VAL A 35 39.93 -69.17 -42.52
C VAL A 35 39.64 -70.37 -43.43
N GLN A 36 38.63 -70.29 -44.32
CA GLN A 36 38.20 -71.41 -45.16
C GLN A 36 38.97 -71.53 -46.51
N CYS A 37 40.01 -70.73 -46.74
CA CYS A 37 40.78 -70.72 -48.00
C CYS A 37 42.18 -71.37 -47.91
N LEU A 38 42.49 -72.12 -46.85
CA LEU A 38 43.76 -72.85 -46.70
C LEU A 38 43.56 -74.38 -46.63
N GLU A 39 42.71 -74.94 -47.50
CA GLU A 39 42.84 -76.35 -47.87
C GLU A 39 43.86 -76.46 -49.01
N VAL A 40 45.14 -76.63 -48.64
CA VAL A 40 46.21 -76.93 -49.58
C VAL A 40 46.17 -78.43 -49.89
N SER A 41 45.76 -78.78 -51.11
CA SER A 41 45.81 -80.15 -51.63
C SER A 41 47.25 -80.70 -51.62
N PRO A 42 47.49 -81.96 -51.21
CA PRO A 42 48.83 -82.53 -51.17
C PRO A 42 49.37 -82.80 -52.58
N PRO A 43 50.66 -82.51 -52.87
CA PRO A 43 51.27 -82.82 -54.16
C PRO A 43 51.51 -84.32 -54.33
N GLN A 44 51.16 -84.84 -55.51
CA GLN A 44 51.36 -86.23 -55.91
C GLN A 44 52.86 -86.57 -56.01
N ALA A 45 53.20 -87.77 -55.52
CA ALA A 45 54.56 -88.28 -55.41
C ALA A 45 55.19 -88.61 -56.77
N SER A 46 56.43 -88.19 -56.99
CA SER A 46 57.35 -88.82 -57.93
C SER A 46 58.54 -89.41 -57.16
N THR A 47 58.85 -90.66 -57.47
CA THR A 47 59.84 -91.52 -56.81
C THR A 47 61.27 -91.16 -57.24
N GLY A 48 62.09 -90.69 -56.31
CA GLY A 48 63.54 -90.52 -56.48
C GLY A 48 64.24 -90.21 -55.14
N ASP A 49 65.21 -91.06 -54.77
CA ASP A 49 66.13 -91.05 -53.62
C ASP A 49 65.62 -90.62 -52.23
N GLY A 50 65.40 -91.62 -51.37
CA GLY A 50 64.53 -91.56 -50.19
C GLY A 50 65.07 -90.92 -48.90
N ARG A 51 66.28 -90.36 -48.87
CA ARG A 51 66.86 -89.79 -47.63
C ARG A 51 66.98 -88.26 -47.65
N GLU A 52 67.60 -87.69 -48.68
CA GLU A 52 67.75 -86.24 -48.85
C GLU A 52 66.38 -85.57 -49.11
N SER A 53 65.50 -86.27 -49.85
CA SER A 53 64.13 -85.87 -50.14
C SER A 53 63.22 -85.84 -48.88
N ALA A 54 63.51 -86.67 -47.87
CA ALA A 54 62.75 -86.70 -46.62
C ALA A 54 63.16 -85.55 -45.67
N GLU A 55 64.44 -85.22 -45.62
CA GLU A 55 64.95 -84.12 -44.80
C GLU A 55 64.49 -82.76 -45.33
N ILE A 56 64.45 -82.57 -46.65
CA ILE A 56 63.89 -81.35 -47.27
C ILE A 56 62.39 -81.21 -46.95
N ARG A 57 61.61 -82.30 -47.03
CA ARG A 57 60.18 -82.29 -46.65
C ARG A 57 59.98 -81.95 -45.17
N ALA A 58 60.80 -82.50 -44.28
CA ALA A 58 60.73 -82.20 -42.85
C ALA A 58 61.03 -80.72 -42.55
N ARG A 59 62.04 -80.13 -43.22
CA ARG A 59 62.36 -78.71 -43.09
C ARG A 59 61.25 -77.81 -43.64
N HIS A 60 60.63 -78.18 -44.76
CA HIS A 60 59.49 -77.46 -45.31
C HIS A 60 58.28 -77.48 -44.37
N ALA A 61 57.94 -78.67 -43.84
CA ALA A 61 56.86 -78.81 -42.86
C ALA A 61 57.12 -78.02 -41.57
N GLN A 62 58.38 -77.98 -41.10
CA GLN A 62 58.76 -77.15 -39.96
C GLN A 62 58.60 -75.65 -40.27
N MET A 63 59.05 -75.20 -41.44
CA MET A 63 58.90 -73.80 -41.86
C MET A 63 57.44 -73.39 -42.01
N GLU A 64 56.58 -74.28 -42.51
CA GLU A 64 55.13 -74.07 -42.57
C GLU A 64 54.52 -73.99 -41.17
N ALA A 65 54.91 -74.87 -40.26
CA ALA A 65 54.47 -74.82 -38.86
C ALA A 65 54.91 -73.52 -38.17
N ASP A 66 56.16 -73.09 -38.36
CA ASP A 66 56.71 -71.85 -37.82
C ASP A 66 55.97 -70.63 -38.40
N PHE A 67 55.64 -70.64 -39.70
CA PHE A 67 54.87 -69.58 -40.35
C PHE A 67 53.43 -69.50 -39.82
N VAL A 68 52.77 -70.65 -39.64
CA VAL A 68 51.42 -70.71 -39.04
C VAL A 68 51.46 -70.22 -37.59
N GLN A 69 52.46 -70.63 -36.80
CA GLN A 69 52.62 -70.17 -35.42
C GLN A 69 52.88 -68.66 -35.34
N LEU A 70 53.74 -68.13 -36.21
CA LEU A 70 54.03 -66.69 -36.30
C LEU A 70 52.76 -65.91 -36.66
N ASN A 71 52.02 -66.32 -37.69
CA ASN A 71 50.78 -65.66 -38.09
C ASN A 71 49.71 -65.73 -37.01
N THR A 72 49.59 -66.86 -36.32
CA THR A 72 48.66 -67.01 -35.19
C THR A 72 49.03 -66.07 -34.04
N THR A 73 50.33 -65.94 -33.76
CA THR A 73 50.85 -65.02 -32.73
C THR A 73 50.56 -63.56 -33.10
N ILE A 74 50.85 -63.17 -34.34
CA ILE A 74 50.56 -61.81 -34.85
C ILE A 74 49.05 -61.52 -34.82
N ALA A 75 48.21 -62.47 -35.22
CA ALA A 75 46.77 -62.32 -35.18
C ALA A 75 46.26 -62.12 -33.75
N LYS A 76 46.77 -62.91 -32.79
CA LYS A 76 46.44 -62.77 -31.37
C LYS A 76 46.86 -61.41 -30.82
N GLU A 77 48.09 -60.97 -31.08
CA GLU A 77 48.55 -59.64 -30.64
C GLU A 77 47.72 -58.49 -31.21
N ARG A 78 47.30 -58.60 -32.48
CA ARG A 78 46.42 -57.61 -33.11
C ARG A 78 45.05 -57.61 -32.44
N TYR A 79 44.47 -58.78 -32.19
CA TYR A 79 43.21 -58.92 -31.49
C TYR A 79 43.27 -58.33 -30.07
N ASP A 80 44.31 -58.66 -29.31
CA ASP A 80 44.51 -58.15 -27.95
C ASP A 80 44.68 -56.62 -27.93
N LYS A 81 45.38 -56.05 -28.92
CA LYS A 81 45.50 -54.58 -29.07
C LYS A 81 44.15 -53.94 -29.38
N VAL A 82 43.37 -54.49 -30.31
CA VAL A 82 42.02 -53.98 -30.63
C VAL A 82 41.11 -54.06 -29.40
N ALA A 83 41.05 -55.22 -28.74
CA ALA A 83 40.25 -55.41 -27.54
C ALA A 83 40.67 -54.50 -26.38
N HIS A 84 41.96 -54.15 -26.28
CA HIS A 84 42.46 -53.16 -25.32
C HIS A 84 41.97 -51.74 -25.67
N PHE A 85 42.08 -51.34 -26.94
CA PHE A 85 41.60 -50.02 -27.39
C PHE A 85 40.09 -49.88 -27.22
N GLU A 86 39.31 -50.90 -27.57
CA GLU A 86 37.85 -50.91 -27.36
C GLU A 86 37.49 -50.77 -25.88
N ARG A 87 38.13 -51.54 -25.00
CA ARG A 87 37.93 -51.42 -23.55
C ARG A 87 38.27 -50.03 -23.03
N LYS A 88 39.37 -49.44 -23.50
CA LYS A 88 39.78 -48.09 -23.11
C LYS A 88 38.80 -47.03 -23.60
N MET A 89 38.37 -47.11 -24.86
CA MET A 89 37.38 -46.21 -25.45
C MET A 89 36.05 -46.30 -24.71
N ASN A 90 35.54 -47.52 -24.48
CA ASN A 90 34.29 -47.74 -23.75
C ASN A 90 34.38 -47.20 -22.32
N ALA A 91 35.49 -47.43 -21.61
CA ALA A 91 35.69 -46.88 -20.28
C ALA A 91 35.67 -45.34 -20.25
N GLN A 92 36.29 -44.70 -21.25
CA GLN A 92 36.23 -43.23 -21.40
C GLN A 92 34.82 -42.75 -21.72
N THR A 93 34.09 -43.42 -22.61
CA THR A 93 32.69 -43.10 -22.91
C THR A 93 31.82 -43.17 -21.66
N TYR A 94 31.92 -44.25 -20.87
CA TYR A 94 31.16 -44.38 -19.62
C TYR A 94 31.52 -43.29 -18.60
N GLN A 95 32.79 -42.90 -18.50
CA GLN A 95 33.20 -41.79 -17.62
C GLN A 95 32.60 -40.46 -18.06
N HIS A 96 32.62 -40.15 -19.35
CA HIS A 96 32.03 -38.93 -19.88
C HIS A 96 30.50 -38.92 -19.73
N GLU A 97 29.83 -40.04 -20.01
CA GLU A 97 28.39 -40.18 -19.78
C GLU A 97 28.02 -39.97 -18.32
N ALA A 98 28.80 -40.52 -17.38
CA ALA A 98 28.57 -40.31 -15.95
C ALA A 98 28.75 -38.83 -15.56
N GLN A 99 29.78 -38.16 -16.08
CA GLN A 99 30.01 -36.73 -15.84
C GLN A 99 28.85 -35.88 -16.38
N ILE A 100 28.37 -36.14 -17.60
CA ILE A 100 27.22 -35.45 -18.19
C ILE A 100 25.98 -35.61 -17.32
N ARG A 101 25.67 -36.84 -16.90
CA ARG A 101 24.52 -37.09 -16.00
C ARG A 101 24.62 -36.30 -14.70
N THR A 102 25.80 -36.29 -14.06
CA THR A 102 25.97 -35.52 -12.82
C THR A 102 25.86 -34.02 -13.02
N TYR A 103 26.23 -33.51 -14.20
CA TYR A 103 26.07 -32.10 -14.54
C TYR A 103 24.59 -31.78 -14.77
N ASP A 104 23.89 -32.60 -15.55
CA ASP A 104 22.46 -32.44 -15.85
C ASP A 104 21.62 -32.53 -14.57
N GLU A 105 21.94 -33.45 -13.66
CA GLU A 105 21.27 -33.57 -12.34
C GLU A 105 21.44 -32.29 -11.49
N LYS A 106 22.63 -31.68 -11.50
CA LYS A 106 22.89 -30.43 -10.78
C LYS A 106 22.16 -29.24 -11.40
N GLU A 107 22.16 -29.15 -12.72
CA GLU A 107 21.41 -28.11 -13.45
C GLU A 107 19.89 -28.26 -13.23
N LEU A 108 19.38 -29.49 -13.24
CA LEU A 108 17.98 -29.78 -12.96
C LEU A 108 17.60 -29.38 -11.53
N ALA A 109 18.39 -29.78 -10.52
CA ALA A 109 18.15 -29.39 -9.13
C ALA A 109 18.17 -27.86 -8.93
N SER A 110 19.14 -27.17 -9.58
CA SER A 110 19.21 -25.71 -9.59
C SER A 110 17.99 -25.06 -10.26
N ALA A 111 17.47 -25.67 -11.33
CA ALA A 111 16.26 -25.21 -12.00
C ALA A 111 15.01 -25.43 -11.13
N GLU A 112 14.90 -26.58 -10.46
CA GLU A 112 13.82 -26.89 -9.52
C GLU A 112 13.79 -25.89 -8.35
N ASP A 113 14.94 -25.57 -7.75
CA ASP A 113 15.05 -24.56 -6.70
C ASP A 113 14.58 -23.18 -7.17
N LYS A 114 14.98 -22.76 -8.38
CA LYS A 114 14.53 -21.49 -8.98
C LYS A 114 13.02 -21.47 -9.22
N VAL A 115 12.46 -22.57 -9.73
CA VAL A 115 11.01 -22.70 -9.94
C VAL A 115 10.26 -22.62 -8.61
N GLN A 116 10.77 -23.26 -7.56
CA GLN A 116 10.17 -23.20 -6.23
C GLN A 116 10.20 -21.78 -5.65
N VAL A 117 11.30 -21.05 -5.80
CA VAL A 117 11.40 -19.64 -5.39
C VAL A 117 10.39 -18.77 -6.15
N LEU A 118 10.25 -18.96 -7.46
CA LEU A 118 9.27 -18.24 -8.27
C LEU A 118 7.83 -18.55 -7.85
N ALA A 119 7.51 -19.81 -7.59
CA ALA A 119 6.19 -20.23 -7.10
C ALA A 119 5.85 -19.58 -5.74
N ASN A 120 6.82 -19.57 -4.81
CA ASN A 120 6.65 -18.91 -3.51
C ASN A 120 6.44 -17.40 -3.66
N ASN A 121 7.20 -16.74 -4.54
CA ASN A 121 7.03 -15.32 -4.82
C ASN A 121 5.67 -15.01 -5.45
N GLU A 122 5.19 -15.85 -6.37
CA GLU A 122 3.86 -15.69 -6.96
C GLU A 122 2.75 -15.83 -5.92
N ALA A 123 2.86 -16.81 -5.01
CA ALA A 123 1.92 -17.00 -3.91
C ALA A 123 1.89 -15.77 -2.98
N LYS A 124 3.07 -15.23 -2.64
CA LYS A 124 3.19 -14.01 -1.82
C LYS A 124 2.55 -12.81 -2.50
N MET A 125 2.80 -12.61 -3.80
CA MET A 125 2.19 -11.52 -4.57
C MET A 125 0.66 -11.64 -4.65
N LYS A 126 0.13 -12.87 -4.79
CA LYS A 126 -1.32 -13.12 -4.74
C LYS A 126 -1.91 -12.77 -3.38
N GLN A 127 -1.23 -13.14 -2.29
CA GLN A 127 -1.64 -12.78 -0.95
C GLN A 127 -1.66 -11.26 -0.76
N GLU A 128 -0.56 -10.57 -1.07
CA GLU A 128 -0.47 -9.10 -0.94
C GLU A 128 -1.54 -8.39 -1.78
N LYS A 129 -1.82 -8.88 -2.99
CA LYS A 129 -2.90 -8.36 -3.82
C LYS A 129 -4.27 -8.49 -3.15
N SER A 130 -4.56 -9.64 -2.53
CA SER A 130 -5.84 -9.85 -1.83
C SER A 130 -5.98 -8.95 -0.60
N GLU A 131 -4.91 -8.76 0.18
CA GLU A 131 -4.89 -7.87 1.34
C GLU A 131 -5.11 -6.40 0.93
N LEU A 132 -4.47 -5.97 -0.17
CA LEU A 132 -4.67 -4.63 -0.71
C LEU A 132 -6.09 -4.41 -1.23
N GLN A 133 -6.68 -5.41 -1.88
CA GLN A 133 -8.07 -5.34 -2.33
C GLN A 133 -9.04 -5.22 -1.16
N GLU A 134 -8.80 -5.94 -0.07
CA GLU A 134 -9.64 -5.85 1.13
C GLU A 134 -9.51 -4.48 1.81
N ARG A 135 -8.26 -3.98 1.98
CA ARG A 135 -8.02 -2.63 2.51
C ARG A 135 -8.69 -1.55 1.65
N HIS A 136 -8.65 -1.70 0.33
CA HIS A 136 -9.33 -0.78 -0.57
C HIS A 136 -10.85 -0.79 -0.35
N ARG A 137 -11.46 -1.97 -0.20
CA ARG A 137 -12.89 -2.11 0.12
C ARG A 137 -13.23 -1.43 1.45
N GLU A 138 -12.44 -1.68 2.50
CA GLU A 138 -12.65 -1.04 3.81
C GLU A 138 -12.57 0.49 3.75
N ILE A 139 -11.62 1.04 2.98
CA ILE A 139 -11.49 2.49 2.80
C ILE A 139 -12.71 3.05 2.07
N CYS A 140 -13.17 2.40 1.00
CA CYS A 140 -14.38 2.80 0.29
C CYS A 140 -15.61 2.80 1.21
N ASP A 141 -15.78 1.77 2.04
CA ASP A 141 -16.88 1.71 3.01
C ASP A 141 -16.80 2.83 4.07
N LYS A 142 -15.59 3.14 4.55
CA LYS A 142 -15.38 4.25 5.50
C LYS A 142 -15.70 5.60 4.87
N LEU A 143 -15.31 5.83 3.61
CA LEU A 143 -15.64 7.04 2.87
C LEU A 143 -17.15 7.18 2.68
N GLN A 144 -17.84 6.11 2.25
CA GLN A 144 -19.30 6.14 2.11
C GLN A 144 -20.03 6.46 3.42
N ARG A 145 -19.54 5.95 4.57
CA ARG A 145 -20.10 6.31 5.88
C ARG A 145 -19.90 7.79 6.19
N ARG A 146 -18.71 8.32 5.93
CA ARG A 146 -18.40 9.75 6.10
C ARG A 146 -19.27 10.65 5.22
N ASP A 147 -19.50 10.26 3.97
CA ASP A 147 -20.36 11.01 3.05
C ASP A 147 -21.79 11.09 3.60
N ARG A 148 -22.35 9.96 4.08
CA ARG A 148 -23.68 9.94 4.72
C ARG A 148 -23.74 10.78 5.99
N GLU A 149 -22.68 10.78 6.81
CA GLU A 149 -22.60 11.64 7.99
C GLU A 149 -22.56 13.13 7.62
N LEU A 150 -21.83 13.49 6.55
CA LEU A 150 -21.78 14.85 6.04
C LEU A 150 -23.12 15.30 5.47
N ASP A 151 -23.80 14.45 4.71
CA ASP A 151 -25.16 14.71 4.22
C ASP A 151 -26.14 14.93 5.38
N GLY A 152 -26.05 14.12 6.43
CA GLY A 152 -26.85 14.29 7.64
C GLY A 152 -26.58 15.62 8.36
N ARG A 153 -25.31 16.04 8.45
CA ARG A 153 -24.93 17.34 9.03
C ARG A 153 -25.38 18.51 8.16
N ALA A 154 -25.27 18.39 6.83
CA ALA A 154 -25.73 19.42 5.91
C ALA A 154 -27.24 19.66 6.09
N LEU A 155 -28.04 18.59 6.21
CA LEU A 155 -29.47 18.69 6.48
C LEU A 155 -29.76 19.40 7.82
N GLN A 156 -29.01 19.07 8.89
CA GLN A 156 -29.14 19.74 10.19
C GLN A 156 -28.82 21.23 10.10
N LEU A 157 -27.78 21.61 9.36
CA LEU A 157 -27.42 23.01 9.13
C LEU A 157 -28.53 23.75 8.40
N THR A 158 -29.07 23.19 7.32
CA THR A 158 -30.20 23.80 6.59
C THR A 158 -31.42 24.01 7.50
N GLN A 159 -31.76 23.02 8.34
CA GLN A 159 -32.84 23.16 9.31
C GLN A 159 -32.56 24.26 10.35
N ALA A 160 -31.33 24.38 10.82
CA ALA A 160 -30.94 25.43 11.76
C ALA A 160 -31.02 26.82 11.11
N GLU A 161 -30.57 26.97 9.87
CA GLU A 161 -30.68 28.20 9.10
C GLU A 161 -32.14 28.65 8.93
N ASP A 162 -33.04 27.73 8.60
CA ASP A 162 -34.46 28.06 8.43
C ASP A 162 -35.12 28.47 9.76
N ARG A 163 -34.74 27.84 10.88
CA ARG A 163 -35.16 28.28 12.23
C ARG A 163 -34.65 29.68 12.56
N LEU A 164 -33.39 29.99 12.24
CA LEU A 164 -32.83 31.32 12.44
C LEU A 164 -33.54 32.38 11.59
N LYS A 165 -33.87 32.08 10.33
CA LYS A 165 -34.67 32.98 9.48
C LYS A 165 -36.05 33.25 10.09
N LEU A 166 -36.70 32.23 10.64
CA LEU A 166 -37.98 32.39 11.33
C LEU A 166 -37.87 33.28 12.56
N PHE A 167 -36.86 33.04 13.42
CA PHE A 167 -36.60 33.90 14.57
C PHE A 167 -36.28 35.34 14.17
N GLY A 168 -35.53 35.55 13.09
CA GLY A 168 -35.25 36.88 12.54
C GLY A 168 -36.53 37.63 12.16
N LYS A 169 -37.49 36.96 11.52
CA LYS A 169 -38.80 37.56 11.18
C LYS A 169 -39.58 37.93 12.45
N GLN A 170 -39.69 37.02 13.40
CA GLN A 170 -40.38 37.26 14.67
C GLN A 170 -39.78 38.45 15.45
N LEU A 171 -38.44 38.57 15.47
CA LEU A 171 -37.76 39.69 16.10
C LEU A 171 -38.08 41.01 15.39
N SER A 172 -38.07 41.02 14.05
CA SER A 172 -38.43 42.22 13.28
C SER A 172 -39.87 42.67 13.54
N GLU A 173 -40.82 41.73 13.67
CA GLU A 173 -42.22 42.03 14.04
C GLU A 173 -42.30 42.63 15.45
N LYS A 174 -41.61 42.03 16.43
CA LYS A 174 -41.58 42.54 17.81
C LYS A 174 -40.90 43.90 17.93
N GLU A 175 -39.84 44.16 17.17
CA GLU A 175 -39.21 45.49 17.10
C GLU A 175 -40.18 46.54 16.54
N SER A 176 -40.97 46.19 15.51
CA SER A 176 -42.00 47.08 14.96
C SER A 176 -43.14 47.35 15.96
N GLU A 177 -43.63 46.32 16.66
CA GLU A 177 -44.62 46.45 17.73
C GLU A 177 -44.11 47.37 18.85
N PHE A 178 -42.88 47.15 19.32
CA PHE A 178 -42.27 47.94 20.39
C PHE A 178 -42.06 49.40 19.97
N SER A 179 -41.60 49.64 18.74
CA SER A 179 -41.45 50.99 18.18
C SER A 179 -42.78 51.73 18.14
N SER A 180 -43.84 51.07 17.68
CA SER A 180 -45.20 51.62 17.63
C SER A 180 -45.72 51.93 19.04
N GLN A 181 -45.43 51.06 20.02
CA GLN A 181 -45.81 51.27 21.42
C GLN A 181 -45.05 52.45 22.03
N SER A 182 -43.74 52.59 21.75
CA SER A 182 -42.93 53.73 22.19
C SER A 182 -43.50 55.05 21.67
N GLN A 183 -43.80 55.14 20.36
CA GLN A 183 -44.39 56.33 19.76
C GLN A 183 -45.72 56.72 20.43
N ARG A 184 -46.58 55.74 20.76
CA ARG A 184 -47.83 56.01 21.49
C ARG A 184 -47.57 56.59 22.88
N VAL A 185 -46.60 56.04 23.61
CA VAL A 185 -46.23 56.55 24.94
C VAL A 185 -45.68 57.98 24.83
N ASP A 186 -44.82 58.25 23.86
CA ASP A 186 -44.27 59.59 23.63
C ASP A 186 -45.37 60.62 23.33
N HIS A 187 -46.32 60.28 22.44
CA HIS A 187 -47.48 61.13 22.16
C HIS A 187 -48.37 61.35 23.38
N GLN A 188 -48.59 60.34 24.22
CA GLN A 188 -49.33 60.49 25.48
C GLN A 188 -48.61 61.43 26.45
N LEU A 189 -47.28 61.31 26.56
CA LEU A 189 -46.44 62.17 27.40
C LEU A 189 -46.49 63.62 26.94
N ASP A 190 -46.40 63.87 25.64
CA ASP A 190 -46.48 65.22 25.08
C ASP A 190 -47.88 65.84 25.26
N ALA A 191 -48.94 65.04 25.08
CA ALA A 191 -50.31 65.47 25.38
C ALA A 191 -50.51 65.78 26.88
N GLN A 192 -49.87 65.03 27.77
CA GLN A 192 -49.93 65.24 29.21
C GLN A 192 -49.13 66.48 29.65
N LYS A 193 -47.96 66.72 29.06
CA LYS A 193 -47.19 67.97 29.24
C LYS A 193 -47.98 69.19 28.77
N SER A 194 -48.64 69.07 27.62
CA SER A 194 -49.53 70.11 27.06
C SER A 194 -50.69 70.45 28.01
N LYS A 195 -51.31 69.45 28.66
CA LYS A 195 -52.38 69.65 29.66
C LYS A 195 -51.89 70.20 31.00
N ASN A 196 -50.61 70.01 31.33
CA ASN A 196 -50.00 70.46 32.59
C ASN A 196 -49.13 71.72 32.43
N SER A 197 -49.33 72.51 31.36
CA SER A 197 -48.50 73.69 31.03
C SER A 197 -48.58 74.86 32.03
N GLY A 198 -49.34 74.72 33.12
CA GLY A 198 -49.34 75.63 34.28
C GLY A 198 -48.46 75.19 35.46
N HIS A 199 -47.68 74.11 35.37
CA HIS A 199 -46.90 73.57 36.51
C HIS A 199 -45.46 73.12 36.18
N SER A 200 -44.85 73.70 35.14
CA SER A 200 -43.73 73.07 34.43
C SER A 200 -42.33 73.63 34.73
N GLN A 201 -41.98 73.82 36.01
CA GLN A 201 -40.57 74.07 36.38
C GLN A 201 -40.07 73.02 37.40
N GLU A 202 -40.83 72.75 38.47
CA GLU A 202 -40.50 71.68 39.42
C GLU A 202 -40.55 70.27 38.81
N LEU A 203 -41.51 69.99 37.92
CA LEU A 203 -41.60 68.68 37.26
C LEU A 203 -40.47 68.44 36.24
N VAL A 204 -39.91 69.49 35.65
CA VAL A 204 -38.76 69.40 34.73
C VAL A 204 -37.48 69.11 35.51
N GLU A 205 -37.30 69.76 36.66
CA GLU A 205 -36.20 69.47 37.59
C GLU A 205 -36.33 68.06 38.18
N GLN A 206 -37.54 67.62 38.55
CA GLN A 206 -37.78 66.26 39.05
C GLN A 206 -37.59 65.21 37.95
N ALA A 207 -37.93 65.50 36.69
CA ALA A 207 -37.65 64.63 35.55
C ALA A 207 -36.15 64.55 35.23
N GLN A 208 -35.41 65.65 35.32
CA GLN A 208 -33.95 65.65 35.18
C GLN A 208 -33.26 64.90 36.33
N GLN A 209 -33.74 65.06 37.57
CA GLN A 209 -33.27 64.32 38.74
C GLN A 209 -33.60 62.82 38.63
N ASN A 210 -34.79 62.46 38.15
CA ASN A 210 -35.15 61.07 37.87
C ASN A 210 -34.34 60.48 36.71
N LYS A 211 -34.00 61.26 35.68
CA LYS A 211 -33.11 60.85 34.59
C LYS A 211 -31.66 60.67 35.08
N LYS A 212 -31.22 61.43 36.08
CA LYS A 212 -29.93 61.24 36.78
C LYS A 212 -29.94 59.97 37.64
N VAL A 213 -31.01 59.76 38.42
CA VAL A 213 -31.21 58.53 39.23
C VAL A 213 -31.35 57.28 38.35
N LEU A 214 -31.96 57.40 37.15
CA LEU A 214 -32.05 56.31 36.17
C LEU A 214 -30.71 56.04 35.48
N ARG A 215 -29.88 57.07 35.22
CA ARG A 215 -28.50 56.89 34.75
C ARG A 215 -27.62 56.20 35.79
N ASP A 216 -27.72 56.62 37.05
CA ASP A 216 -26.99 56.00 38.15
C ASP A 216 -27.51 54.56 38.44
N ARG A 217 -28.82 54.31 38.30
CA ARG A 217 -29.41 52.96 38.37
C ARG A 217 -29.05 52.09 37.18
N GLY A 218 -28.95 52.65 35.97
CA GLY A 218 -28.57 52.01 34.70
C GLY A 218 -27.12 51.56 34.68
N MET A 219 -26.22 52.39 35.22
CA MET A 219 -24.85 52.02 35.56
C MET A 219 -24.84 50.87 36.59
N SER A 220 -25.74 50.90 37.59
CA SER A 220 -25.87 49.79 38.55
C SER A 220 -26.39 48.50 37.91
N THR A 221 -27.31 48.52 36.95
CA THR A 221 -27.82 47.29 36.29
C THR A 221 -26.79 46.70 35.33
N MET A 222 -26.02 47.52 34.61
CA MET A 222 -24.94 47.04 33.75
C MET A 222 -23.76 46.51 34.56
N TYR A 223 -23.41 47.18 35.66
CA TYR A 223 -22.44 46.66 36.61
C TYR A 223 -22.92 45.36 37.28
N LYS A 224 -24.21 45.26 37.66
CA LYS A 224 -24.79 44.02 38.20
C LYS A 224 -24.85 42.88 37.18
N LYS A 225 -25.14 43.17 35.90
CA LYS A 225 -25.08 42.19 34.80
C LYS A 225 -23.63 41.72 34.57
N ARG A 226 -22.66 42.64 34.63
CA ARG A 226 -21.22 42.34 34.60
C ARG A 226 -20.81 41.43 35.76
N GLU A 227 -21.18 41.79 36.99
CA GLU A 227 -20.92 40.98 38.19
C GLU A 227 -21.59 39.60 38.13
N PHE A 228 -22.82 39.52 37.60
CA PHE A 228 -23.52 38.25 37.40
C PHE A 228 -22.79 37.32 36.42
N ILE A 229 -22.31 37.85 35.29
CA ILE A 229 -21.54 37.10 34.30
C ILE A 229 -20.19 36.66 34.90
N MET A 230 -19.48 37.55 35.62
CA MET A 230 -18.22 37.20 36.28
C MET A 230 -18.42 36.10 37.35
N LYS A 231 -19.49 36.21 38.16
CA LYS A 231 -19.82 35.20 39.17
C LYS A 231 -20.19 33.85 38.54
N LYS A 232 -20.87 33.86 37.39
CA LYS A 232 -21.18 32.64 36.62
C LYS A 232 -19.94 32.02 36.00
N MET A 233 -19.05 32.81 35.39
CA MET A 233 -17.76 32.33 34.90
C MET A 233 -16.94 31.70 36.04
N ALA A 234 -16.80 32.39 37.17
CA ALA A 234 -16.08 31.85 38.33
C ALA A 234 -16.70 30.55 38.87
N SER A 235 -18.04 30.42 38.82
CA SER A 235 -18.75 29.22 39.28
C SER A 235 -18.65 28.05 38.30
N SER A 236 -18.64 28.31 36.98
CA SER A 236 -18.55 27.26 35.95
C SER A 236 -17.13 26.69 35.80
N PHE A 237 -16.10 27.49 36.09
CA PHE A 237 -14.70 27.11 35.86
C PHE A 237 -13.91 26.77 37.14
N GLY A 238 -14.45 27.01 38.34
CA GLY A 238 -13.79 26.68 39.62
C GLY A 238 -12.55 27.54 39.92
N GLN A 239 -12.07 27.52 41.17
CA GLN A 239 -10.91 28.32 41.60
C GLN A 239 -9.57 27.88 40.95
N ASP A 240 -9.53 26.74 40.27
CA ASP A 240 -8.29 26.15 39.75
C ASP A 240 -7.82 26.69 38.39
N MET A 241 -8.56 27.64 37.81
CA MET A 241 -8.22 28.24 36.50
C MET A 241 -7.29 29.45 36.55
N VAL A 242 -6.53 29.63 37.63
CA VAL A 242 -5.42 30.62 37.67
C VAL A 242 -4.31 30.25 36.65
N ARG A 243 -4.33 29.05 36.05
CA ARG A 243 -3.25 28.52 35.20
C ARG A 243 -3.50 28.39 33.69
N LEU A 244 -4.65 28.79 33.13
CA LEU A 244 -4.87 28.64 31.67
C LEU A 244 -4.78 29.99 30.95
N GLY A 245 -3.72 30.17 30.16
CA GLY A 245 -3.54 31.34 29.26
C GLY A 245 -4.71 31.54 28.29
N GLU A 246 -5.44 30.46 27.98
CA GLU A 246 -6.64 30.47 27.14
C GLU A 246 -7.82 31.20 27.80
N PHE A 247 -7.98 31.13 29.13
CA PHE A 247 -9.02 31.86 29.85
C PHE A 247 -8.77 33.37 29.85
N LYS A 248 -7.50 33.79 29.93
CA LYS A 248 -7.12 35.20 29.77
C LYS A 248 -7.42 35.72 28.37
N LEU A 249 -7.27 34.87 27.35
CA LEU A 249 -7.59 35.21 25.96
C LEU A 249 -9.09 35.43 25.78
N VAL A 250 -9.91 34.50 26.28
CA VAL A 250 -11.39 34.59 26.24
C VAL A 250 -11.90 35.78 27.04
N LEU A 251 -11.30 36.07 28.20
CA LEU A 251 -11.64 37.27 28.98
C LEU A 251 -11.25 38.57 28.25
N LYS A 252 -10.11 38.60 27.55
CA LYS A 252 -9.71 39.78 26.78
C LYS A 252 -10.66 40.01 25.60
N GLU A 253 -10.98 38.95 24.85
CA GLU A 253 -11.91 39.02 23.73
C GLU A 253 -13.33 39.40 24.17
N PHE A 254 -13.74 38.93 25.36
CA PHE A 254 -14.94 39.40 26.04
C PHE A 254 -14.90 40.90 26.31
N TRP A 255 -13.82 41.43 26.88
CA TRP A 255 -13.70 42.85 27.21
C TRP A 255 -13.63 43.74 25.97
N ASP A 256 -12.90 43.32 24.94
CA ASP A 256 -12.81 44.04 23.68
C ASP A 256 -14.19 44.10 23.00
N THR A 257 -14.93 42.98 23.00
CA THR A 257 -16.30 42.93 22.46
C THR A 257 -17.29 43.75 23.29
N TRP A 258 -17.20 43.67 24.62
CA TRP A 258 -18.04 44.43 25.55
C TRP A 258 -17.84 45.95 25.38
N ASN A 259 -16.59 46.40 25.30
CA ASN A 259 -16.27 47.81 25.15
C ASN A 259 -16.80 48.37 23.83
N VAL A 260 -16.71 47.61 22.74
CA VAL A 260 -17.29 47.98 21.44
C VAL A 260 -18.83 48.07 21.46
N LEU A 261 -19.48 47.31 22.35
CA LEU A 261 -20.94 47.29 22.45
C LEU A 261 -21.50 48.36 23.39
N VAL A 262 -20.74 48.69 24.43
CA VAL A 262 -21.16 49.60 25.49
C VAL A 262 -20.67 51.02 25.25
N HIS A 263 -19.61 51.19 24.45
CA HIS A 263 -19.08 52.50 24.08
C HIS A 263 -19.19 52.74 22.57
N ASP A 264 -19.51 53.97 22.17
CA ASP A 264 -19.40 54.40 20.78
C ASP A 264 -17.94 54.55 20.33
N SER A 265 -17.72 54.89 19.06
CA SER A 265 -16.38 55.10 18.50
C SER A 265 -15.59 56.23 19.16
N THR A 266 -16.23 57.05 20.01
CA THR A 266 -15.60 58.11 20.79
C THR A 266 -15.35 57.70 22.25
N GLY A 267 -15.63 56.44 22.60
CA GLY A 267 -15.48 55.91 23.96
C GLY A 267 -16.62 56.29 24.91
N ARG A 268 -17.71 56.90 24.42
CA ARG A 268 -18.84 57.32 25.27
C ARG A 268 -19.85 56.20 25.42
N PHE A 269 -20.35 56.04 26.64
CA PHE A 269 -21.31 55.00 27.00
C PHE A 269 -22.62 55.16 26.20
N VAL A 270 -23.05 54.11 25.50
CA VAL A 270 -24.29 54.08 24.71
C VAL A 270 -25.46 53.76 25.64
N GLU A 271 -26.23 54.78 25.99
CA GLU A 271 -27.33 54.74 26.97
C GLU A 271 -28.49 53.79 26.56
N THR A 272 -28.60 53.47 25.26
CA THR A 272 -29.64 52.60 24.67
C THR A 272 -29.03 51.32 24.10
N MET A 273 -28.51 50.47 24.98
CA MET A 273 -28.09 49.13 24.57
C MET A 273 -29.31 48.29 24.14
N ASN A 274 -29.38 47.92 22.85
CA ASN A 274 -30.38 46.98 22.35
C ASN A 274 -30.23 45.65 23.11
N HIS A 275 -31.25 45.28 23.88
CA HIS A 275 -31.23 44.09 24.73
C HIS A 275 -31.05 42.79 23.91
N ALA A 276 -31.46 42.79 22.63
CA ALA A 276 -31.22 41.69 21.71
C ALA A 276 -29.73 41.54 21.35
N ARG A 277 -29.01 42.66 21.15
CA ARG A 277 -27.55 42.64 20.92
C ARG A 277 -26.80 42.14 22.14
N PHE A 278 -27.19 42.59 23.33
CA PHE A 278 -26.63 42.10 24.59
C PHE A 278 -26.87 40.59 24.77
N ALA A 279 -28.08 40.12 24.50
CA ALA A 279 -28.42 38.70 24.58
C ALA A 279 -27.61 37.86 23.58
N ALA A 280 -27.47 38.31 22.33
CA ALA A 280 -26.68 37.61 21.31
C ALA A 280 -25.21 37.45 21.72
N VAL A 281 -24.63 38.48 22.32
CA VAL A 281 -23.24 38.46 22.79
C VAL A 281 -23.10 37.55 24.00
N CYS A 282 -24.02 37.62 24.96
CA CYS A 282 -24.07 36.68 26.08
C CYS A 282 -24.18 35.22 25.61
N THR A 283 -25.03 34.93 24.62
CA THR A 283 -25.16 33.60 24.02
C THR A 283 -23.85 33.15 23.37
N LYS A 284 -23.19 34.02 22.60
CA LYS A 284 -21.92 33.69 21.95
C LYS A 284 -20.83 33.38 22.97
N ILE A 285 -20.75 34.17 24.04
CA ILE A 285 -19.82 33.93 25.15
C ILE A 285 -20.13 32.60 25.84
N MET A 286 -21.38 32.34 26.20
CA MET A 286 -21.78 31.08 26.84
C MET A 286 -21.44 29.86 25.96
N SER A 287 -21.64 29.97 24.64
CA SER A 287 -21.25 28.91 23.69
C SER A 287 -19.74 28.69 23.65
N THR A 288 -18.94 29.76 23.56
CA THR A 288 -17.47 29.67 23.56
C THR A 288 -16.95 29.09 24.88
N LEU A 289 -17.57 29.47 26.00
CA LEU A 289 -17.25 28.92 27.32
C LEU A 289 -17.58 27.43 27.41
N ASP A 290 -18.72 26.99 26.87
CA ASP A 290 -19.09 25.58 26.80
C ASP A 290 -18.12 24.77 25.93
N ASP A 291 -17.65 25.34 24.81
CA ASP A 291 -16.65 24.71 23.94
C ASP A 291 -15.30 24.55 24.65
N VAL A 292 -14.84 25.59 25.35
CA VAL A 292 -13.61 25.54 26.17
C VAL A 292 -13.76 24.52 27.31
N GLN A 293 -14.90 24.49 28.00
CA GLN A 293 -15.15 23.53 29.07
C GLN A 293 -15.19 22.09 28.57
N ARG A 294 -15.76 21.84 27.37
CA ARG A 294 -15.73 20.54 26.71
C ARG A 294 -14.30 20.16 26.32
N SER A 295 -13.53 21.09 25.76
CA SER A 295 -12.13 20.85 25.40
C SER A 295 -11.28 20.47 26.62
N ILE A 296 -11.45 21.16 27.74
CA ILE A 296 -10.72 20.89 28.99
C ILE A 296 -11.13 19.56 29.64
N ARG A 297 -12.41 19.15 29.54
CA ARG A 297 -12.88 17.86 30.08
C ARG A 297 -12.57 16.66 29.20
N SER A 298 -12.17 16.89 27.95
CA SER A 298 -11.79 15.84 26.99
C SER A 298 -10.30 15.47 27.03
N VAL A 299 -9.53 16.17 27.86
CA VAL A 299 -8.13 15.88 28.23
C VAL A 299 -8.12 15.21 29.59
#